data_AF-A0A3D5V420-F1
#
_entry.id   AF-A0A3D5V420-F1
#
_cell.length_a   1.000
_cell.length_b   1.000
_cell.length_c   1.000
_cell.angle_alpha   90.00
_cell.angle_beta   90.00
_cell.angle_gamma   90.00
#
_symmetry.space_group_name_H-M   'P 1'
#
loop_
_entity.id
_entity.type
_entity.pdbx_description
1 polymer ?
#
loop_
_entity_poly.entity_id
_entity_poly.type
_entity_poly.pdbx_seq_one_letter_code
_entity_poly.pdbx_strand_id
1 'polypeptide(L)'
;MACGYGHSLFLKGDGTVRAWGNNYYGQLGDGSTTISYFPVRVSGLSDAVAIAGGHDHNIALKDDGTVWSWGVNGDGQLGDGTYIYSNVPVRVSGLTGVVAVAAGRGHSVALKEDGTVWAWGSNSYG
;
A
#
# COMPACT_ATOMS: atom_id res chain seq x y z
N MET A 1 3.05 -9.16 8.78
CA MET A 1 3.62 -9.35 7.42
C MET A 1 2.48 -9.27 6.42
N ALA A 2 2.76 -8.76 5.22
CA ALA A 2 1.84 -8.82 4.10
C ALA A 2 2.62 -9.31 2.87
N CYS A 3 1.95 -10.00 1.94
CA CYS A 3 2.58 -10.54 0.74
C CYS A 3 1.81 -10.07 -0.48
N GLY A 4 2.53 -9.71 -1.54
CA GLY A 4 1.97 -9.61 -2.88
C GLY A 4 2.32 -10.83 -3.72
N TYR A 5 2.21 -10.72 -5.04
CA TYR A 5 2.44 -11.85 -5.95
C TYR A 5 3.89 -12.32 -5.96
N GLY A 6 4.84 -11.38 -5.91
CA GLY A 6 6.27 -11.67 -5.95
C GLY A 6 7.11 -10.83 -5.00
N HIS A 7 6.48 -10.11 -4.07
CA HIS A 7 7.13 -9.29 -3.06
C HIS A 7 6.49 -9.50 -1.69
N SER A 8 7.19 -9.07 -0.64
CA SER A 8 6.76 -9.19 0.73
C SER A 8 7.04 -7.91 1.48
N LEU A 9 6.18 -7.64 2.47
CA LEU A 9 6.25 -6.50 3.36
C LEU A 9 6.30 -6.95 4.81
N PHE A 10 7.12 -6.27 5.60
CA PHE A 10 7.19 -6.45 7.04
C PHE A 10 7.07 -5.11 7.75
N LEU A 11 6.10 -5.03 8.67
CA LEU A 11 5.94 -3.92 9.58
C LEU A 11 6.78 -4.18 10.84
N LYS A 12 7.68 -3.26 11.16
CA LYS A 12 8.48 -3.28 12.38
C LYS A 12 7.72 -2.63 13.54
N GLY A 13 8.06 -3.01 14.77
CA GLY A 13 7.48 -2.41 15.98
C GLY A 13 7.79 -0.92 16.18
N ASP A 14 8.71 -0.35 15.40
CA ASP A 14 9.02 1.09 15.37
C ASP A 14 8.17 1.87 14.34
N GLY A 15 7.14 1.24 13.77
CA GLY A 15 6.25 1.84 12.77
C GLY A 15 6.86 1.95 11.36
N THR A 16 8.09 1.46 11.13
CA THR A 16 8.70 1.47 9.79
C THR A 16 8.41 0.18 9.02
N VAL A 17 8.37 0.29 7.69
CA VAL A 17 8.12 -0.87 6.80
C VAL A 17 9.39 -1.26 6.06
N ARG A 18 9.57 -2.58 5.90
CA ARG A 18 10.57 -3.20 5.04
C ARG A 18 9.89 -3.97 3.92
N ALA A 19 10.50 -3.96 2.73
CA ALA A 19 10.00 -4.66 1.55
C ALA A 19 11.12 -5.45 0.86
N TRP A 20 10.81 -6.57 0.22
CA TRP A 20 11.74 -7.30 -0.66
C TRP A 20 10.96 -8.10 -1.70
N GLY A 21 11.65 -8.53 -2.77
CA GLY A 21 11.12 -9.27 -3.91
C GLY A 21 11.03 -8.40 -5.17
N ASN A 22 10.01 -8.67 -5.98
CA ASN A 22 9.74 -7.96 -7.23
C ASN A 22 9.55 -6.44 -7.01
N ASN A 23 10.06 -5.64 -7.95
CA ASN A 23 9.96 -4.18 -7.89
C ASN A 23 9.72 -3.51 -9.25
N TYR A 24 9.26 -4.25 -10.26
CA TYR A 24 9.07 -3.73 -11.63
C TYR A 24 8.13 -2.51 -11.70
N TYR A 25 7.23 -2.38 -10.74
CA TYR A 25 6.24 -1.30 -10.66
C TYR A 25 6.41 -0.44 -9.40
N GLY A 26 7.55 -0.55 -8.70
CA GLY A 26 7.81 0.20 -7.48
C GLY A 26 7.19 -0.42 -6.22
N GLN A 27 6.87 -1.73 -6.23
CA GLN A 27 6.26 -2.44 -5.09
C GLN A 27 7.08 -2.35 -3.79
N LEU A 28 8.39 -2.11 -3.86
CA LEU A 28 9.25 -1.98 -2.69
C LEU A 28 9.14 -0.60 -2.02
N GLY A 29 8.60 0.41 -2.72
CA GLY A 29 8.39 1.74 -2.15
C GLY A 29 9.68 2.47 -1.74
N ASP A 30 10.84 2.03 -2.23
CA ASP A 30 12.16 2.52 -1.84
C ASP A 30 12.68 3.65 -2.75
N GLY A 31 11.85 4.15 -3.66
CA GLY A 31 12.24 5.14 -4.67
C GLY A 31 12.92 4.53 -5.90
N SER A 32 12.96 3.20 -6.02
CA SER A 32 13.51 2.49 -7.16
C SER A 32 12.48 1.57 -7.82
N THR A 33 12.82 1.04 -8.99
CA THR A 33 12.12 -0.09 -9.64
C THR A 33 13.02 -1.33 -9.76
N THR A 34 14.06 -1.40 -8.93
CA THR A 34 15.04 -2.49 -8.94
C THR A 34 14.61 -3.59 -7.96
N ILE A 35 14.61 -4.83 -8.43
CA ILE A 35 14.34 -6.01 -7.60
C ILE A 35 15.37 -6.08 -6.46
N SER A 36 14.91 -6.40 -5.25
CA SER A 36 15.81 -6.67 -4.13
C SER A 36 15.42 -7.96 -3.42
N TYR A 37 16.34 -8.91 -3.31
CA TYR A 37 16.12 -10.12 -2.52
C TYR A 37 16.39 -9.91 -1.02
N PHE A 38 16.85 -8.72 -0.64
CA PHE A 38 17.08 -8.33 0.75
C PHE A 38 16.08 -7.24 1.17
N PRO A 39 15.67 -7.19 2.45
CA PRO A 39 14.77 -6.17 2.95
C PRO A 39 15.32 -4.75 2.75
N VAL A 40 14.66 -3.96 1.92
CA VAL A 40 14.89 -2.52 1.75
C VAL A 40 13.89 -1.73 2.59
N ARG A 41 14.23 -0.48 2.89
CA ARG A 41 13.35 0.44 3.63
C ARG A 41 12.35 1.07 2.66
N VAL A 42 11.07 1.02 3.01
CA VAL A 42 10.04 1.84 2.34
C VAL A 42 10.32 3.32 2.67
N SER A 43 10.47 4.15 1.65
CA SER A 43 10.85 5.55 1.75
C SER A 43 9.72 6.39 2.32
N GLY A 44 10.04 7.33 3.23
CA GLY A 44 9.08 8.31 3.74
C GLY A 44 7.95 7.77 4.62
N LEU A 45 7.91 6.46 4.91
CA LEU A 45 6.87 5.85 5.75
C LEU A 45 7.39 5.59 7.18
N SER A 46 6.71 6.21 8.14
CA SER A 46 6.86 6.02 9.60
C SER A 46 5.49 5.77 10.21
N ASP A 47 5.41 5.42 11.50
CA ASP A 47 4.17 5.39 12.28
C ASP A 47 3.07 4.50 11.69
N ALA A 48 3.44 3.51 10.87
CA ALA A 48 2.51 2.55 10.32
C ALA A 48 2.07 1.57 11.41
N VAL A 49 0.77 1.29 11.47
CA VAL A 49 0.17 0.36 12.44
C VAL A 49 -0.42 -0.87 11.75
N ALA A 50 -0.70 -0.79 10.46
CA ALA A 50 -1.10 -1.95 9.65
C ALA A 50 -0.58 -1.83 8.21
N ILE A 51 -0.43 -2.97 7.55
CA ILE A 51 -0.01 -3.08 6.15
C ILE A 51 -0.83 -4.18 5.45
N ALA A 52 -1.10 -4.00 4.17
CA ALA A 52 -1.66 -5.03 3.30
C ALA A 52 -1.03 -4.97 1.90
N GLY A 53 -0.91 -6.12 1.25
CA GLY A 53 -0.34 -6.28 -0.09
C GLY A 53 -1.42 -6.77 -1.05
N GLY A 54 -1.57 -6.08 -2.17
CA GLY A 54 -2.28 -6.59 -3.35
C GLY A 54 -1.33 -7.36 -4.25
N HIS A 55 -1.72 -7.61 -5.51
CA HIS A 55 -0.86 -8.37 -6.44
C HIS A 55 0.47 -7.65 -6.70
N ASP A 56 0.40 -6.36 -7.06
CA ASP A 56 1.55 -5.51 -7.37
C ASP A 56 1.44 -4.10 -6.76
N HIS A 57 0.52 -3.90 -5.82
CA HIS A 57 0.39 -2.66 -5.05
C HIS A 57 0.34 -2.96 -3.56
N ASN A 58 0.50 -1.93 -2.75
CA ASN A 58 0.52 -2.03 -1.31
C ASN A 58 -0.27 -0.89 -0.69
N ILE A 59 -0.76 -1.12 0.52
CA ILE A 59 -1.36 -0.09 1.36
C ILE A 59 -0.86 -0.21 2.79
N ALA A 60 -0.75 0.92 3.46
CA ALA A 60 -0.39 1.05 4.86
C ALA A 60 -1.34 2.00 5.56
N LEU A 61 -1.72 1.66 6.79
CA LEU A 61 -2.43 2.52 7.71
C LEU A 61 -1.44 3.11 8.70
N LYS A 62 -1.45 4.44 8.84
CA LYS A 62 -0.70 5.15 9.90
C LYS A 62 -1.56 5.31 11.15
N ASP A 63 -0.92 5.51 12.29
CA ASP A 63 -1.57 5.74 13.59
C ASP A 63 -2.51 6.96 13.62
N ASP A 64 -2.24 7.96 12.79
CA ASP A 64 -3.08 9.15 12.57
C ASP A 64 -4.36 8.89 11.76
N GLY A 65 -4.62 7.63 11.37
CA GLY A 65 -5.79 7.23 10.61
C GLY A 65 -5.71 7.56 9.12
N THR A 66 -4.54 7.95 8.60
CA THR A 66 -4.31 8.15 7.16
C THR A 66 -3.85 6.86 6.47
N VAL A 67 -4.23 6.73 5.19
CA VAL A 67 -3.84 5.59 4.35
C VAL A 67 -2.83 6.04 3.30
N TRP A 68 -1.81 5.22 3.12
CA TRP A 68 -0.75 5.42 2.15
C TRP A 68 -0.62 4.19 1.25
N SER A 69 -0.27 4.38 -0.01
CA SER A 69 -0.26 3.33 -1.02
C SER A 69 0.93 3.51 -1.96
N TRP A 70 1.41 2.42 -2.54
CA TRP A 70 2.47 2.45 -3.58
C TRP A 70 2.45 1.17 -4.43
N GLY A 71 3.15 1.19 -5.56
CA GLY A 71 3.19 0.14 -6.57
C GLY A 71 2.31 0.46 -7.79
N VAL A 72 1.66 -0.57 -8.34
CA VAL A 72 0.76 -0.45 -9.50
C VAL A 72 -0.45 0.43 -9.18
N ASN A 73 -0.87 1.21 -10.19
CA ASN A 73 -2.02 2.12 -10.12
C ASN A 73 -2.86 2.15 -11.40
N GLY A 74 -2.74 1.15 -12.28
CA GLY A 74 -3.38 1.17 -13.61
C GLY A 74 -4.90 1.24 -13.56
N ASP A 75 -5.50 0.73 -12.48
CA ASP A 75 -6.94 0.80 -12.23
C ASP A 75 -7.29 1.74 -11.07
N GLY A 76 -6.35 2.60 -10.65
CA GLY A 76 -6.54 3.52 -9.52
C GLY A 76 -6.34 2.87 -8.16
N GLN A 77 -5.60 1.76 -8.05
CA GLN A 77 -5.36 1.02 -6.79
C GLN A 77 -4.78 1.87 -5.66
N LEU A 78 -4.06 2.94 -6.00
CA LEU A 78 -3.42 3.83 -5.04
C LEU A 78 -4.40 4.83 -4.43
N GLY A 79 -5.52 5.13 -5.09
CA GLY A 79 -6.54 6.05 -4.55
C GLY A 79 -6.04 7.49 -4.36
N ASP A 80 -4.95 7.87 -5.02
CA ASP A 80 -4.33 9.20 -4.95
C ASP A 80 -4.98 10.20 -5.93
N GLY A 81 -5.96 9.76 -6.72
CA GLY A 81 -6.62 10.54 -7.76
C GLY A 81 -5.92 10.45 -9.12
N THR A 82 -4.93 9.58 -9.25
CA THR A 82 -4.21 9.33 -10.51
C THR A 82 -4.34 7.86 -10.95
N TYR A 83 -3.83 7.56 -12.14
CA TYR A 83 -3.62 6.19 -12.65
C TYR A 83 -2.13 5.88 -12.86
N ILE A 84 -1.25 6.63 -12.17
CA ILE A 84 0.20 6.58 -12.36
C ILE A 84 0.80 5.72 -11.24
N TYR A 85 1.70 4.81 -11.59
CA TYR A 85 2.37 3.94 -10.63
C TYR A 85 3.30 4.77 -9.75
N SER A 86 3.49 4.37 -8.50
CA SER A 86 4.37 5.08 -7.59
C SER A 86 5.37 4.14 -6.93
N ASN A 87 6.65 4.46 -7.05
CA ASN A 87 7.73 3.74 -6.37
C ASN A 87 8.06 4.32 -4.98
N VAL A 88 7.25 5.25 -4.50
CA VAL A 88 7.25 5.75 -3.13
C VAL A 88 5.81 5.79 -2.60
N PRO A 89 5.59 5.69 -1.28
CA PRO A 89 4.27 5.89 -0.69
C PRO A 89 3.66 7.23 -1.09
N VAL A 90 2.43 7.19 -1.59
CA VAL A 90 1.55 8.34 -1.82
C VAL A 90 0.35 8.24 -0.90
N ARG A 91 -0.21 9.38 -0.52
CA ARG A 91 -1.37 9.42 0.37
C ARG A 91 -2.66 9.18 -0.43
N VAL A 92 -3.55 8.35 0.11
CA VAL A 92 -4.92 8.19 -0.43
C VAL A 92 -5.70 9.49 -0.23
N SER A 93 -6.30 10.00 -1.30
CA SER A 93 -7.01 11.28 -1.31
C SER A 93 -8.37 11.18 -0.62
N GLY A 94 -8.69 12.17 0.23
CA GLY A 94 -10.03 12.30 0.83
C GLY A 94 -10.40 11.26 1.90
N LEU A 95 -9.45 10.43 2.34
CA LEU A 95 -9.69 9.37 3.32
C LEU A 95 -8.96 9.64 4.66
N THR A 96 -9.73 9.71 5.75
CA THR A 96 -9.25 9.90 7.13
C THR A 96 -10.08 9.08 8.11
N GLY A 97 -9.58 8.90 9.34
CA GLY A 97 -10.27 8.13 10.37
C GLY A 97 -10.42 6.66 9.99
N VAL A 98 -9.38 6.07 9.37
CA VAL A 98 -9.33 4.65 9.01
C VAL A 98 -8.80 3.85 10.18
N VAL A 99 -9.42 2.71 10.47
CA VAL A 99 -9.03 1.78 11.55
C VAL A 99 -8.53 0.44 11.04
N ALA A 100 -8.83 0.07 9.80
CA ALA A 100 -8.30 -1.13 9.19
C ALA A 100 -8.19 -0.99 7.67
N VAL A 101 -7.24 -1.73 7.10
CA VAL A 101 -6.98 -1.78 5.66
C VAL A 101 -6.81 -3.22 5.19
N ALA A 102 -7.26 -3.49 3.97
CA ALA A 102 -7.06 -4.76 3.27
C ALA A 102 -6.85 -4.52 1.78
N ALA A 103 -6.14 -5.42 1.11
CA ALA A 103 -5.90 -5.34 -0.33
C ALA A 103 -6.29 -6.66 -0.99
N GLY A 104 -7.05 -6.55 -2.09
CA GLY A 104 -7.30 -7.65 -3.02
C GLY A 104 -6.28 -7.66 -4.15
N ARG A 105 -6.49 -8.52 -5.16
CA ARG A 105 -5.57 -8.65 -6.30
C ARG A 105 -5.29 -7.30 -6.98
N GLY A 106 -6.33 -6.52 -7.23
CA GLY A 106 -6.23 -5.24 -7.95
C GLY A 106 -7.08 -4.13 -7.35
N HIS A 107 -7.52 -4.26 -6.09
CA HIS A 107 -8.29 -3.25 -5.38
C HIS A 107 -7.82 -3.13 -3.93
N SER A 108 -8.21 -2.04 -3.29
CA SER A 108 -7.90 -1.69 -1.91
C SER A 108 -9.18 -1.43 -1.15
N VAL A 109 -9.18 -1.72 0.15
CA VAL A 109 -10.33 -1.57 1.04
C VAL A 109 -9.87 -0.92 2.35
N ALA A 110 -10.69 0.00 2.88
CA ALA A 110 -10.50 0.62 4.18
C ALA A 110 -11.80 0.60 4.99
N LEU A 111 -11.68 0.31 6.28
CA LEU A 111 -12.74 0.46 7.27
C LEU A 111 -12.50 1.74 8.06
N LYS A 112 -13.50 2.61 8.15
CA LYS A 112 -13.46 3.84 8.94
C LYS A 112 -14.00 3.63 10.35
N GLU A 113 -13.64 4.54 11.26
CA GLU A 113 -14.13 4.60 12.65
C GLU A 113 -15.66 4.69 12.73
N ASP A 114 -16.30 5.35 11.75
CA ASP A 114 -17.75 5.48 11.65
C ASP A 114 -18.45 4.19 11.16
N GLY A 115 -17.69 3.11 10.93
CA GLY A 115 -18.18 1.83 10.46
C GLY A 115 -18.39 1.73 8.95
N THR A 116 -18.15 2.80 8.18
CA THR A 116 -18.25 2.77 6.72
C THR A 116 -17.05 2.06 6.10
N VAL A 117 -17.29 1.32 5.02
CA VAL A 117 -16.26 0.65 4.21
C VAL A 117 -16.11 1.36 2.89
N TRP A 118 -14.86 1.64 2.53
CA TRP A 118 -14.49 2.29 1.28
C TRP A 118 -13.63 1.32 0.46
N ALA A 119 -13.91 1.20 -0.82
CA ALA A 119 -13.13 0.38 -1.75
C ALA A 119 -12.80 1.17 -3.02
N TRP A 120 -11.63 0.91 -3.59
CA TRP A 120 -11.15 1.55 -4.82
C TRP A 120 -10.16 0.65 -5.57
N GLY A 121 -9.92 0.95 -6.85
CA GLY A 121 -9.11 0.13 -7.75
C GLY A 121 -9.96 -0.61 -8.79
N SER A 122 -9.47 -1.76 -9.24
CA SER A 122 -10.13 -2.59 -10.25
C SER A 122 -11.52 -3.03 -9.81
N ASN A 123 -12.51 -2.75 -10.65
CA ASN A 123 -13.91 -3.14 -10.48
C ASN A 123 -14.35 -4.19 -11.53
N SER A 124 -13.40 -4.99 -12.04
CA SER A 124 -13.71 -5.97 -13.10
C SER A 124 -14.61 -7.13 -12.64
N TYR A 125 -14.82 -7.29 -11.33
CA TYR A 125 -15.58 -8.39 -10.74
C TYR A 125 -16.66 -7.94 -9.73
N GLY A 126 -16.93 -6.64 -9.63
CA GLY A 126 -17.80 -6.03 -8.60
C GLY A 126 -17.06 -5.70 -7.31
#